data_AF-A0A4R0PYV9-F1
#
_entry.id   AF-A0A4R0PYV9-F1
#
_cell.length_a   1.000
_cell.length_b   1.000
_cell.length_c   1.000
_cell.angle_alpha   90.00
_cell.angle_beta   90.00
_cell.angle_gamma   90.00
#
_symmetry.space_group_name_H-M   'P 1'
#
loop_
_entity.id
_entity.type
_entity.pdbx_description
1 polymer ?
#
loop_
_entity_poly.entity_id
_entity_poly.type
_entity_poly.pdbx_seq_one_letter_code
_entity_poly.pdbx_strand_id
1 'polypeptide(L)'
;MRLPFTAGVFPLIILLMTGCKPNTTDRINNAASITSTSRLPENPLEMTPMAVSLQPDAKTMSTLYGNGIATKRLRDGADYATGSVLYLVTWKGKADPDWFGARIPDRVTTIERISFDQNGQKSYAFFKGPAWYADTDMKEEERRGIILSIPIATSP
;
A
#
# COMPACT_ATOMS: atom_id res chain seq x y z
N MET A 1 61.22 -16.22 -41.07
CA MET A 1 60.35 -16.96 -40.14
C MET A 1 59.05 -16.17 -40.00
N ARG A 2 57.96 -16.62 -40.63
CA ARG A 2 56.66 -15.92 -40.66
C ARG A 2 55.81 -16.38 -39.48
N LEU A 3 55.46 -15.47 -38.59
CA LEU A 3 54.54 -15.74 -37.46
C LEU A 3 53.09 -15.75 -37.98
N PRO A 4 52.29 -16.80 -37.74
CA PRO A 4 50.91 -16.84 -38.18
C PRO A 4 50.02 -15.96 -37.28
N PHE A 5 49.28 -15.08 -37.94
CA PHE A 5 48.32 -14.14 -37.40
C PHE A 5 47.02 -14.89 -37.03
N THR A 6 47.01 -15.65 -35.93
CA THR A 6 45.79 -16.36 -35.46
C THR A 6 45.38 -16.00 -34.02
N ALA A 7 46.04 -15.02 -33.39
CA ALA A 7 45.84 -14.67 -31.99
C ALA A 7 44.65 -13.71 -31.71
N GLY A 8 43.83 -13.36 -32.71
CA GLY A 8 42.79 -12.33 -32.58
C GLY A 8 41.36 -12.81 -32.30
N VAL A 9 41.03 -14.09 -32.53
CA VAL A 9 39.64 -14.56 -32.50
C VAL A 9 39.19 -15.00 -31.10
N PHE A 10 40.11 -15.51 -30.28
CA PHE A 10 39.80 -16.05 -28.95
C PHE A 10 39.34 -15.01 -27.90
N PRO A 11 39.94 -13.81 -27.78
CA PRO A 11 39.50 -12.83 -26.79
C PRO A 11 38.13 -12.20 -27.10
N LEU A 12 37.72 -12.19 -28.39
CA LEU A 12 36.42 -11.66 -28.82
C LEU A 12 35.25 -12.56 -28.37
N ILE A 13 35.46 -13.88 -28.34
CA ILE A 13 34.45 -14.86 -27.91
C ILE A 13 34.22 -14.78 -26.39
N ILE A 14 35.27 -14.53 -25.60
CA ILE A 14 35.16 -14.38 -24.14
C ILE A 14 34.36 -13.11 -23.78
N LEU A 15 34.53 -12.02 -24.54
CA LEU A 15 33.81 -10.76 -24.32
C LEU A 15 32.30 -10.88 -24.61
N LEU A 16 31.90 -11.76 -25.54
CA LEU A 16 30.49 -12.01 -25.87
C LEU A 16 29.76 -12.85 -24.80
N MET A 17 30.50 -13.59 -23.97
CA MET A 17 29.93 -14.44 -22.91
C MET A 17 29.77 -13.74 -21.56
N THR A 18 30.31 -12.52 -21.40
CA THR A 18 30.13 -11.68 -20.20
C THR A 18 28.93 -10.72 -20.32
N GLY A 19 27.87 -11.13 -21.00
CA GLY A 19 26.62 -10.39 -21.02
C GLY A 19 25.91 -10.51 -19.67
N CYS A 20 25.85 -9.41 -18.91
CA CYS A 20 24.98 -9.33 -17.73
C CYS A 20 23.54 -9.66 -18.14
N LYS A 21 22.98 -10.76 -17.63
CA LYS A 21 21.53 -10.92 -17.63
C LYS A 21 20.95 -9.77 -16.80
N PRO A 22 20.04 -8.95 -17.35
CA PRO A 22 19.31 -8.02 -16.52
C PRO A 22 18.54 -8.84 -15.49
N ASN A 23 18.78 -8.59 -14.21
CA ASN A 23 17.87 -9.07 -13.17
C ASN A 23 16.53 -8.40 -13.46
N THR A 24 15.58 -9.17 -13.99
CA THR A 24 14.19 -8.73 -14.10
C THR A 24 13.59 -8.79 -12.70
N THR A 25 14.01 -7.86 -11.84
CA THR A 25 13.31 -7.61 -10.58
C THR A 25 11.90 -7.20 -10.96
N ASP A 26 10.88 -7.83 -10.36
CA ASP A 26 9.48 -7.43 -10.56
C ASP A 26 9.35 -5.96 -10.10
N ARG A 27 9.34 -5.04 -11.07
CA ARG A 27 9.28 -3.59 -10.80
C ARG A 27 7.92 -3.18 -10.27
N ILE A 28 6.93 -4.07 -10.38
CA ILE A 28 5.58 -3.86 -9.86
C ILE A 28 5.46 -4.62 -8.55
N ASN A 29 5.10 -3.91 -7.48
CA ASN A 29 4.91 -4.51 -6.18
C ASN A 29 3.55 -5.21 -6.07
N ASN A 30 3.36 -6.29 -6.81
CA ASN A 30 2.11 -7.06 -6.86
C ASN A 30 1.66 -7.53 -5.47
N ALA A 31 2.61 -7.83 -4.58
CA ALA A 31 2.33 -8.24 -3.19
C ALA A 31 1.54 -7.20 -2.38
N ALA A 32 1.64 -5.91 -2.73
CA ALA A 32 0.93 -4.81 -2.06
C ALA A 32 -0.49 -4.59 -2.57
N SER A 33 -0.89 -5.27 -3.64
CA SER A 33 -2.22 -5.17 -4.21
C SER A 33 -3.24 -6.00 -3.41
N ILE A 34 -4.50 -5.59 -3.47
CA ILE A 34 -5.63 -6.42 -3.01
C ILE A 34 -6.09 -7.25 -4.20
N THR A 35 -5.73 -8.53 -4.22
CA THR A 35 -6.01 -9.43 -5.35
C THR A 35 -7.44 -9.96 -5.39
N SER A 36 -8.19 -9.86 -4.30
CA SER A 36 -9.60 -10.22 -4.24
C SER A 36 -10.35 -9.30 -3.30
N THR A 37 -11.40 -8.65 -3.82
CA THR A 37 -12.29 -7.75 -3.09
C THR A 37 -13.65 -8.37 -2.80
N SER A 38 -13.88 -9.64 -3.13
CA SER A 38 -15.20 -10.30 -3.06
C SER A 38 -15.84 -10.34 -1.67
N ARG A 39 -15.06 -10.05 -0.63
CA ARG A 39 -15.49 -10.01 0.78
C ARG A 39 -15.42 -8.60 1.39
N LEU A 40 -14.93 -7.64 0.63
CA LEU A 40 -14.96 -6.23 0.99
C LEU A 40 -16.17 -5.58 0.31
N PRO A 41 -16.86 -4.62 0.95
CA PRO A 41 -17.93 -3.88 0.29
C PRO A 41 -17.49 -3.16 -0.99
N GLU A 42 -16.22 -2.75 -1.05
CA GLU A 42 -15.61 -1.96 -2.12
C GLU A 42 -14.08 -2.03 -2.01
N ASN A 43 -13.35 -1.70 -3.09
CA ASN A 43 -11.89 -1.72 -3.11
C ASN A 43 -11.31 -0.40 -2.56
N PRO A 44 -10.66 -0.39 -1.39
CA PRO A 44 -10.10 0.85 -0.86
C PRO A 44 -8.93 1.40 -1.69
N LEU A 45 -8.25 0.58 -2.49
CA LEU A 45 -7.13 1.04 -3.32
C LEU A 45 -7.57 1.80 -4.58
N GLU A 46 -8.87 1.83 -4.86
CA GLU A 46 -9.47 2.65 -5.92
C GLU A 46 -9.98 4.01 -5.40
N MET A 47 -9.87 4.24 -4.09
CA MET A 47 -10.28 5.49 -3.43
C MET A 47 -9.12 6.49 -3.35
N THR A 48 -9.40 7.70 -2.83
CA THR A 48 -8.38 8.73 -2.70
C THR A 48 -7.60 8.56 -1.39
N PRO A 49 -6.25 8.49 -1.42
CA PRO A 49 -5.45 8.50 -0.21
C PRO A 49 -5.53 9.88 0.45
N MET A 50 -5.80 9.90 1.75
CA MET A 50 -6.00 11.11 2.56
C MET A 50 -4.88 11.32 3.58
N ALA A 51 -4.28 10.24 4.08
CA ALA A 51 -3.14 10.30 5.00
C ALA A 51 -2.33 9.01 4.93
N VAL A 52 -1.04 9.11 5.26
CA VAL A 52 -0.12 7.97 5.37
C VAL A 52 0.50 7.97 6.76
N SER A 53 0.68 6.78 7.33
CA SER A 53 1.31 6.59 8.63
C SER A 53 2.33 5.46 8.56
N LEU A 54 3.49 5.66 9.18
CA LEU A 54 4.55 4.67 9.27
C LEU A 54 4.72 4.28 10.74
N GLN A 55 4.78 2.98 11.03
CA GLN A 55 5.13 2.45 12.35
C GLN A 55 6.42 1.64 12.24
N PRO A 56 7.60 2.26 12.41
CA PRO A 56 8.88 1.58 12.29
C PRO A 56 9.03 0.39 13.25
N ASP A 57 8.61 0.55 14.50
CA ASP A 57 8.73 -0.48 15.54
C ASP A 57 7.87 -1.71 15.23
N ALA A 58 6.63 -1.48 14.78
CA ALA A 58 5.72 -2.53 14.33
C ALA A 58 6.05 -3.05 12.92
N LYS A 59 6.96 -2.38 12.20
CA LYS A 59 7.30 -2.64 10.80
C LYS A 59 6.06 -2.64 9.89
N THR A 60 5.10 -1.76 10.17
CA THR A 60 3.88 -1.58 9.37
C THR A 60 3.82 -0.18 8.78
N MET A 61 2.95 -0.04 7.79
CA MET A 61 2.60 1.22 7.17
C MET A 61 1.12 1.18 6.83
N SER A 62 0.44 2.30 7.02
CA SER A 62 -1.00 2.41 6.81
C SER A 62 -1.31 3.62 5.96
N THR A 63 -2.36 3.51 5.15
CA THR A 63 -2.90 4.63 4.38
C THR A 63 -4.39 4.73 4.66
N LEU A 64 -4.83 5.93 5.02
CA LEU A 64 -6.24 6.25 5.15
C LEU A 64 -6.75 6.67 3.77
N TYR A 65 -7.75 5.97 3.26
CA TYR A 65 -8.45 6.30 2.03
C TYR A 65 -9.85 6.82 2.34
N GLY A 66 -10.38 7.65 1.45
CA GLY A 66 -11.75 8.12 1.51
C GLY A 66 -12.43 8.17 0.16
N ASN A 67 -13.75 7.97 0.17
CA ASN A 67 -14.58 8.20 -1.01
C ASN A 67 -14.71 9.69 -1.34
N GLY A 68 -15.34 10.03 -2.48
CA GLY A 68 -15.46 11.41 -2.94
C GLY A 68 -16.10 12.37 -1.92
N ILE A 69 -17.02 11.88 -1.07
CA ILE A 69 -17.63 12.70 -0.01
C ILE A 69 -16.62 12.97 1.10
N ALA A 70 -15.95 11.94 1.60
CA ALA A 70 -14.96 12.06 2.67
C ALA A 70 -13.78 12.97 2.28
N THR A 71 -13.36 12.93 1.00
CA THR A 71 -12.24 13.73 0.49
C THR A 71 -12.47 15.24 0.51
N LYS A 72 -13.72 15.72 0.69
CA LYS A 72 -13.97 17.16 0.87
C LYS A 72 -13.21 17.73 2.08
N ARG A 73 -12.93 16.91 3.09
CA ARG A 73 -12.10 17.28 4.24
C ARG A 73 -10.67 17.69 3.85
N LEU A 74 -10.13 17.18 2.73
CA LEU A 74 -8.80 17.55 2.24
C LEU A 74 -8.70 19.01 1.81
N ARG A 75 -9.82 19.59 1.32
CA ARG A 75 -9.85 20.95 0.76
C ARG A 75 -10.37 21.96 1.77
N ASP A 76 -11.48 21.62 2.42
CA ASP A 76 -12.27 22.58 3.17
C ASP A 76 -12.11 22.43 4.69
N GLY A 77 -11.35 21.43 5.15
CA GLY A 77 -11.26 21.07 6.57
C GLY A 77 -12.57 20.56 7.18
N ALA A 78 -13.59 20.34 6.34
CA ALA A 78 -14.94 19.99 6.75
C ALA A 78 -15.01 18.63 7.47
N ASP A 79 -15.97 18.48 8.37
CA ASP A 79 -16.27 17.20 9.00
C ASP A 79 -16.82 16.18 7.99
N TYR A 80 -16.63 14.90 8.32
CA TYR A 80 -17.14 13.80 7.51
C TYR A 80 -18.66 13.84 7.49
N ALA A 81 -19.23 14.10 6.31
CA ALA A 81 -20.66 14.14 6.09
C ALA A 81 -21.29 12.74 5.98
N THR A 82 -22.61 12.67 6.01
CA THR A 82 -23.36 11.44 5.70
C THR A 82 -22.96 10.89 4.33
N GLY A 83 -22.89 9.56 4.20
CA GLY A 83 -22.36 8.88 3.01
C GLY A 83 -20.83 8.86 2.89
N SER A 84 -20.09 9.48 3.82
CA SER A 84 -18.64 9.32 3.87
C SER A 84 -18.27 7.87 4.16
N VAL A 85 -17.26 7.38 3.45
CA VAL A 85 -16.63 6.09 3.73
C VAL A 85 -15.13 6.30 3.82
N LEU A 86 -14.55 5.73 4.87
CA LEU A 86 -13.13 5.73 5.16
C LEU A 86 -12.62 4.30 5.26
N TYR A 87 -11.40 4.09 4.76
CA TYR A 87 -10.67 2.84 4.91
C TYR A 87 -9.26 3.10 5.41
N LEU A 88 -8.90 2.57 6.58
CA LEU A 88 -7.50 2.47 6.99
C LEU A 88 -6.97 1.10 6.55
N VAL A 89 -6.14 1.11 5.51
CA VAL A 89 -5.48 -0.10 5.01
C VAL A 89 -4.09 -0.17 5.64
N THR A 90 -3.73 -1.31 6.21
CA THR A 90 -2.42 -1.52 6.84
C THR A 90 -1.68 -2.63 6.12
N TRP A 91 -0.42 -2.38 5.79
CA TRP A 91 0.51 -3.32 5.20
C TRP A 91 1.60 -3.69 6.20
N LYS A 92 2.11 -4.92 6.06
CA LYS A 92 3.46 -5.23 6.53
C LYS A 92 4.46 -4.46 5.66
N GLY A 93 5.51 -3.89 6.24
CA GLY A 93 6.60 -3.27 5.48
C GLY A 93 7.75 -4.26 5.20
N LYS A 94 8.38 -4.14 4.04
CA LYS A 94 9.62 -4.84 3.67
C LYS A 94 10.70 -3.84 3.27
N ALA A 95 11.96 -4.29 3.27
CA ALA A 95 13.05 -3.49 2.72
C ALA A 95 12.85 -3.35 1.21
N ASP A 96 13.19 -2.17 0.68
CA ASP A 96 13.25 -1.95 -0.76
C ASP A 96 14.51 -2.66 -1.32
N PRO A 97 14.37 -3.53 -2.35
CA PRO A 97 15.52 -4.22 -2.93
C PRO A 97 16.44 -3.28 -3.74
N ASP A 98 15.90 -2.17 -4.24
CA ASP A 98 16.59 -1.26 -5.14
C ASP A 98 17.15 -0.03 -4.39
N TRP A 99 16.56 0.35 -3.26
CA TRP A 99 16.99 1.51 -2.45
C TRP A 99 17.34 1.14 -1.01
N PHE A 100 18.65 1.18 -0.71
CA PHE A 100 19.16 0.92 0.64
C PHE A 100 18.55 1.89 1.66
N GLY A 101 18.06 1.31 2.78
CA GLY A 101 17.41 2.05 3.86
C GLY A 101 15.94 2.37 3.60
N ALA A 102 15.45 2.28 2.36
CA ALA A 102 14.04 2.47 2.06
C ALA A 102 13.20 1.25 2.46
N ARG A 103 11.92 1.51 2.74
CA ARG A 103 10.92 0.48 3.05
C ARG A 103 9.70 0.68 2.18
N ILE A 104 9.19 -0.42 1.65
CA ILE A 104 8.01 -0.44 0.79
C ILE A 104 6.92 -1.33 1.39
N PRO A 105 5.65 -1.15 0.99
CA PRO A 105 4.59 -2.06 1.37
C PRO A 105 4.92 -3.49 0.93
N ASP A 106 4.58 -4.48 1.74
CA ASP A 106 4.47 -5.88 1.36
C ASP A 106 2.99 -6.22 1.23
N ARG A 107 2.47 -7.27 1.88
CA ARG A 107 1.04 -7.60 1.87
C ARG A 107 0.21 -6.73 2.81
N VAL A 108 -1.03 -6.47 2.41
CA VAL A 108 -2.08 -5.92 3.30
C VAL A 108 -2.36 -6.93 4.43
N THR A 109 -2.34 -6.47 5.67
CA THR A 109 -2.60 -7.28 6.87
C THR A 109 -3.97 -7.03 7.47
N THR A 110 -4.41 -5.77 7.49
CA THR A 110 -5.71 -5.39 8.04
C THR A 110 -6.33 -4.27 7.21
N ILE A 111 -7.66 -4.24 7.18
CA ILE A 111 -8.46 -3.18 6.61
C ILE A 111 -9.52 -2.82 7.64
N GLU A 112 -9.60 -1.54 7.98
CA GLU A 112 -10.61 -1.01 8.89
C GLU A 112 -11.48 -0.01 8.14
N ARG A 113 -12.79 -0.19 8.24
CA ARG A 113 -13.78 0.62 7.53
C ARG A 113 -14.60 1.43 8.52
N ILE A 114 -14.80 2.70 8.22
CA ILE A 114 -15.82 3.53 8.87
C ILE A 114 -16.77 4.04 7.79
N SER A 115 -18.07 3.88 8.00
CA SER A 115 -19.08 4.53 7.18
C SER A 115 -20.05 5.35 8.00
N PHE A 116 -20.54 6.42 7.37
CA PHE A 116 -21.52 7.35 7.92
C PHE A 116 -22.83 7.12 7.17
N ASP A 117 -23.86 6.66 7.86
CA ASP A 117 -25.17 6.44 7.27
C ASP A 117 -25.93 7.76 7.03
N GLN A 118 -27.18 7.65 6.55
CA GLN A 118 -28.05 8.80 6.28
C GLN A 118 -28.40 9.61 7.55
N ASN A 119 -28.32 8.98 8.74
CA ASN A 119 -28.61 9.61 10.03
C ASN A 119 -27.33 10.16 10.70
N GLY A 120 -26.17 10.03 10.04
CA GLY A 120 -24.87 10.38 10.61
C GLY A 120 -24.35 9.37 11.63
N GLN A 121 -25.00 8.21 11.76
CA GLN A 121 -24.52 7.12 12.60
C GLN A 121 -23.28 6.50 11.95
N LYS A 122 -22.27 6.27 12.78
CA LYS A 122 -20.99 5.70 12.37
C LYS A 122 -21.03 4.20 12.60
N SER A 123 -20.70 3.42 11.58
CA SER A 123 -20.47 1.98 11.70
C SER A 123 -19.02 1.65 11.43
N TYR A 124 -18.43 0.76 12.24
CA TYR A 124 -17.08 0.26 12.06
C TYR A 124 -17.11 -1.20 11.60
N ALA A 125 -16.15 -1.58 10.77
CA ALA A 125 -15.89 -2.97 10.41
C ALA A 125 -14.39 -3.21 10.30
N PHE A 126 -13.94 -4.34 10.85
CA PHE A 126 -12.56 -4.78 10.80
C PHE A 126 -12.44 -6.05 9.94
N PHE A 127 -11.49 -6.04 9.01
CA PHE A 127 -11.22 -7.14 8.10
C PHE A 127 -9.77 -7.58 8.23
N LYS A 128 -9.56 -8.87 8.48
CA LYS A 128 -8.23 -9.46 8.59
C LYS A 128 -7.82 -10.15 7.28
N GLY A 129 -6.64 -9.79 6.76
CA GLY A 129 -6.07 -10.40 5.56
C GLY A 129 -5.52 -11.81 5.78
N PRO A 130 -5.26 -12.56 4.69
CA PRO A 130 -5.49 -12.23 3.28
C PRO A 130 -6.91 -12.55 2.78
N ALA A 131 -7.77 -13.09 3.63
CA ALA A 131 -9.08 -13.60 3.25
C ALA A 131 -10.24 -12.64 3.59
N TRP A 132 -9.93 -11.47 4.16
CA TRP A 132 -10.86 -10.37 4.50
C TRP A 132 -12.11 -10.84 5.24
N TYR A 133 -11.95 -11.76 6.20
CA TYR A 133 -13.07 -12.10 7.07
C TYR A 133 -13.36 -10.92 7.98
N ALA A 134 -14.63 -10.56 8.08
CA ALA A 134 -15.09 -9.68 9.15
C ALA A 134 -14.77 -10.35 10.49
N ASP A 135 -14.12 -9.61 11.37
CA ASP A 135 -13.76 -10.07 12.71
C ASP A 135 -14.21 -8.99 13.71
N THR A 136 -14.65 -9.43 14.87
CA THR A 136 -15.10 -8.55 15.96
C THR A 136 -13.87 -8.10 16.74
N ASP A 137 -13.39 -6.90 16.44
CA ASP A 137 -12.38 -6.26 17.27
C ASP A 137 -13.04 -5.72 18.56
N MET A 138 -12.55 -6.15 19.72
CA MET A 138 -13.05 -5.73 21.04
C MET A 138 -12.82 -4.24 21.35
N LYS A 139 -12.14 -3.51 20.44
CA LYS A 139 -11.76 -2.10 20.60
C LYS A 139 -12.40 -1.16 19.59
N GLU A 140 -13.55 -1.53 19.00
CA GLU A 140 -14.24 -0.75 17.97
C GLU A 140 -14.29 0.77 18.25
N GLU A 141 -14.76 1.16 19.44
CA GLU A 141 -14.91 2.58 19.81
C GLU A 141 -13.58 3.33 19.83
N GLU A 142 -12.55 2.72 20.42
CA GLU A 142 -11.19 3.25 20.48
C GLU A 142 -10.60 3.39 19.07
N ARG A 143 -10.69 2.33 18.26
CA ARG A 143 -10.20 2.30 16.88
C ARG A 143 -10.89 3.34 16.01
N ARG A 144 -12.22 3.45 16.13
CA ARG A 144 -13.01 4.46 15.43
C ARG A 144 -12.54 5.87 15.79
N GLY A 145 -12.31 6.15 17.07
CA GLY A 145 -11.76 7.43 17.54
C GLY A 145 -10.37 7.72 16.96
N ILE A 146 -9.49 6.73 16.94
CA ILE A 146 -8.13 6.86 16.37
C ILE A 146 -8.19 7.17 14.88
N ILE A 147 -8.97 6.42 14.09
CA ILE A 147 -9.03 6.62 12.63
C ILE A 147 -9.57 8.01 12.28
N LEU A 148 -10.60 8.47 13.00
CA LEU A 148 -11.20 9.78 12.76
C LEU A 148 -10.31 10.95 13.20
N SER A 149 -9.33 10.70 14.08
CA SER A 149 -8.37 11.71 14.55
C SER A 149 -7.06 11.72 13.77
N ILE A 150 -6.88 10.82 12.79
CA ILE A 150 -5.70 10.83 11.91
C ILE A 150 -5.59 12.19 11.23
N PRO A 151 -4.46 12.90 11.37
CA PRO A 151 -4.26 14.17 10.69
C PRO A 151 -4.21 13.92 9.19
N ILE A 152 -5.07 14.65 8.48
CA ILE A 152 -5.22 14.54 7.03
C ILE A 152 -4.19 15.43 6.36
N ALA A 153 -3.63 14.97 5.24
CA ALA A 153 -2.73 15.80 4.44
C ALA A 153 -3.50 17.01 3.91
N THR A 154 -2.99 18.22 4.17
CA THR A 154 -3.53 19.44 3.58
C THR A 154 -2.98 19.58 2.17
N SER A 155 -3.84 19.77 1.17
CA SER A 155 -3.37 20.20 -0.14
C SER A 155 -2.65 21.55 0.00
N PRO A 156 -1.46 21.72 -0.59
CA PRO A 156 -0.87 23.04 -0.74
C PRO A 156 -1.72 23.94 -1.65
#